data_AF-A0A948WCG3-F1
#
_entry.id   AF-A0A948WCG3-F1
#
_cell.length_a   1.000
_cell.length_b   1.000
_cell.length_c   1.000
_cell.angle_alpha   90.00
_cell.angle_beta   90.00
_cell.angle_gamma   90.00
#
_symmetry.space_group_name_H-M   'P 1'
#
loop_
_entity.id
_entity.type
_entity.pdbx_description
1 polymer ?
#
loop_
_entity_poly.entity_id
_entity_poly.type
_entity_poly.pdbx_seq_one_letter_code
_entity_poly.pdbx_strand_id
1 'polypeptide(L)'
;MSNHPFSNRETRIGRREERNLFRRRLLPIAWVLAALGGLGLLASCGHLLLYGEWPYQVSGLFVALAVLPFVLIVIAFLRGHYSSRLEEP
;
A
#
# COMPACT_ATOMS: atom_id res chain seq x y z
N MET A 1 29.48 2.11 20.94
CA MET A 1 28.08 1.65 20.80
C MET A 1 27.47 2.34 19.58
N SER A 2 27.40 1.65 18.44
CA SER A 2 26.72 2.19 17.26
C SER A 2 25.21 2.14 17.50
N ASN A 3 24.58 3.31 17.64
CA ASN A 3 23.12 3.48 17.76
C ASN A 3 22.45 3.15 16.41
N HIS A 4 22.51 1.88 16.01
CA HIS A 4 21.80 1.40 14.84
C HIS A 4 20.38 0.98 15.25
N PRO A 5 19.33 1.38 14.50
CA PRO A 5 17.93 1.09 14.83
C PRO A 5 17.55 -0.41 14.84
N PHE A 6 18.51 -1.30 14.58
CA PHE A 6 18.34 -2.75 14.49
C PHE A 6 19.29 -3.55 15.41
N SER A 7 20.06 -2.87 16.28
CA SER A 7 20.98 -3.54 17.20
C SER A 7 20.25 -4.28 18.32
N ASN A 8 19.06 -3.83 18.71
CA ASN A 8 18.28 -4.43 19.79
C ASN A 8 17.34 -5.55 19.25
N ARG A 9 17.41 -6.72 19.91
CA ARG A 9 16.73 -7.95 19.49
C ARG A 9 15.21 -7.80 19.49
N GLU A 10 14.63 -7.15 20.50
CA GLU A 10 13.18 -6.92 20.60
C GLU A 10 12.66 -6.03 19.46
N THR A 11 13.37 -4.93 19.17
CA THR A 11 13.03 -4.06 18.03
C THR A 11 13.15 -4.78 16.69
N ARG A 12 14.07 -5.75 16.56
CA ARG A 12 14.22 -6.56 15.34
C ARG A 12 13.04 -7.53 15.15
N ILE A 13 12.60 -8.19 16.22
CA ILE A 13 11.45 -9.12 16.20
C ILE A 13 10.15 -8.36 15.90
N GLY A 14 9.89 -7.23 16.56
CA GLY A 14 8.71 -6.40 16.29
C GLY A 14 8.64 -5.91 14.85
N ARG A 15 9.78 -5.53 14.26
CA ARG A 15 9.85 -5.15 12.84
C ARG A 15 9.64 -6.33 11.89
N ARG A 16 10.05 -7.56 12.25
CA ARG A 16 9.74 -8.78 11.47
C ARG A 16 8.24 -9.08 11.48
N GLU A 17 7.58 -8.94 12.63
CA GLU A 17 6.13 -9.13 12.75
C GLU A 17 5.36 -8.08 11.94
N GLU A 18 5.75 -6.81 12.05
CA GLU A 18 5.21 -5.70 11.25
C GLU A 18 5.33 -5.99 9.74
N ARG A 19 6.52 -6.41 9.29
CA ARG A 19 6.77 -6.81 7.90
C ARG A 19 5.87 -7.96 7.47
N ASN A 20 5.72 -8.98 8.30
CA ASN A 20 4.93 -10.17 7.99
C ASN A 20 3.44 -9.83 7.89
N LEU A 21 2.91 -9.02 8.82
CA LEU A 21 1.54 -8.53 8.79
C LEU A 21 1.30 -7.68 7.55
N PHE A 22 2.24 -6.78 7.23
CA PHE A 22 2.17 -5.94 6.04
C PHE A 22 2.10 -6.78 4.75
N ARG A 23 3.03 -7.73 4.57
CA ARG A 23 3.10 -8.56 3.36
C ARG A 23 1.94 -9.55 3.24
N ARG A 24 1.47 -10.14 4.35
CA ARG A 24 0.44 -11.19 4.33
C ARG A 24 -0.98 -10.67 4.38
N ARG A 25 -1.22 -9.48 4.92
CA ARG A 25 -2.58 -8.94 5.11
C ARG A 25 -2.78 -7.60 4.41
N LEU A 26 -2.01 -6.58 4.76
CA LEU A 26 -2.25 -5.22 4.28
C LEU A 26 -2.06 -5.08 2.76
N LEU A 27 -0.96 -5.62 2.23
CA LEU A 27 -0.66 -5.50 0.80
C LEU A 27 -1.68 -6.26 -0.08
N PRO A 28 -2.06 -7.52 0.21
CA PRO A 28 -3.13 -8.20 -0.53
C PRO A 28 -4.47 -7.46 -0.49
N ILE A 29 -4.88 -6.96 0.69
CA ILE A 29 -6.12 -6.19 0.83
C ILE A 29 -6.07 -4.93 -0.03
N ALA A 30 -4.94 -4.22 -0.03
CA ALA A 30 -4.76 -3.02 -0.86
C ALA A 30 -4.84 -3.32 -2.36
N TRP A 31 -4.35 -4.48 -2.82
CA TRP A 31 -4.53 -4.90 -4.20
C TRP A 31 -5.99 -5.17 -4.57
N VAL A 32 -6.76 -5.79 -3.67
CA VAL A 32 -8.22 -5.98 -3.86
C VAL A 32 -8.93 -4.63 -3.94
N LEU A 33 -8.60 -3.70 -3.04
CA LEU A 33 -9.15 -2.34 -3.07
C LEU A 33 -8.76 -1.58 -4.34
N ALA A 34 -7.53 -1.77 -4.84
CA ALA A 34 -7.08 -1.17 -6.09
C ALA A 34 -7.86 -1.69 -7.30
N ALA A 35 -8.21 -2.98 -7.33
CA ALA A 35 -9.08 -3.53 -8.37
C ALA A 35 -10.47 -2.85 -8.35
N LEU A 36 -11.04 -2.62 -7.16
CA LEU A 36 -12.29 -1.87 -7.02
C LEU A 36 -12.15 -0.42 -7.50
N GLY A 37 -11.05 0.24 -7.17
CA GLY A 37 -10.72 1.58 -7.69
C GLY A 37 -10.62 1.60 -9.22
N GLY A 38 -9.95 0.62 -9.81
CA GLY A 38 -9.84 0.46 -11.27
C GLY A 38 -11.21 0.26 -11.94
N LEU A 39 -12.06 -0.61 -11.39
CA LEU A 39 -13.42 -0.80 -11.89
C LEU A 39 -14.27 0.48 -11.78
N GLY A 40 -14.14 1.22 -10.69
CA GLY A 40 -14.83 2.50 -10.52
C GLY A 40 -14.37 3.59 -11.49
N LEU A 41 -13.07 3.62 -11.82
CA LEU A 41 -12.55 4.50 -12.87
C LEU A 41 -13.06 4.11 -14.26
N LEU A 42 -13.10 2.82 -14.58
CA LEU A 42 -13.70 2.34 -15.84
C LEU A 42 -15.17 2.71 -15.94
N ALA A 43 -15.93 2.56 -14.85
CA ALA A 43 -17.33 2.99 -14.78
C ALA A 43 -17.46 4.52 -14.96
N SER A 44 -16.57 5.32 -14.36
CA SER A 44 -16.54 6.78 -14.53
C SER A 44 -16.24 7.19 -15.97
N CYS A 45 -15.32 6.50 -16.65
CA CYS A 45 -15.06 6.68 -18.07
C CYS A 45 -16.30 6.32 -18.92
N GLY A 46 -16.99 5.22 -18.60
CA GLY A 46 -18.25 4.85 -19.25
C GLY A 46 -19.32 5.92 -19.07
N HIS A 47 -19.44 6.49 -17.87
CA HIS A 47 -20.35 7.60 -17.59
C HIS A 47 -20.02 8.84 -18.44
N LEU A 48 -18.75 9.22 -18.52
CA LEU A 48 -18.30 10.34 -19.34
C LEU A 48 -18.69 10.13 -20.82
N LEU A 49 -18.50 8.93 -21.35
CA LEU A 49 -18.84 8.63 -22.75
C LEU A 49 -20.33 8.65 -23.03
N LEU A 50 -21.17 8.25 -22.06
CA LEU A 50 -22.63 8.21 -22.23
C LEU A 50 -23.31 9.56 -21.98
N TYR A 51 -22.84 10.32 -21.00
CA TYR A 51 -23.50 11.54 -20.53
C TYR A 51 -22.72 12.82 -20.80
N GLY A 52 -21.47 12.73 -21.26
CA GLY A 52 -20.60 13.89 -21.51
C GLY A 52 -20.07 14.56 -20.24
N GLU A 53 -20.44 14.07 -19.07
CA GLU A 53 -20.09 14.65 -17.77
C GLU A 53 -19.16 13.72 -16.98
N TRP A 54 -18.07 14.29 -16.47
CA TRP A 54 -17.13 13.57 -15.61
C TRP A 54 -17.62 13.62 -14.15
N PRO A 55 -17.77 12.46 -13.47
CA PRO A 55 -18.30 12.42 -12.11
C PRO A 55 -17.21 12.74 -11.07
N TYR A 56 -16.69 13.97 -11.06
CA TYR A 56 -15.54 14.43 -10.25
C TYR A 56 -15.64 14.06 -8.76
N GLN A 57 -16.86 14.06 -8.21
CA GLN A 57 -17.14 13.79 -6.79
C GLN A 57 -16.73 12.37 -6.36
N VAL A 58 -16.86 11.39 -7.27
CA VAL A 58 -16.55 9.97 -6.99
C VAL A 58 -15.25 9.52 -7.63
N SER A 59 -14.79 10.17 -8.69
CA SER A 59 -13.54 9.81 -9.36
C SER A 59 -12.33 9.93 -8.44
N GLY A 60 -12.30 10.92 -7.55
CA GLY A 60 -11.22 11.08 -6.56
C GLY A 60 -11.08 9.86 -5.64
N LEU A 61 -12.19 9.28 -5.20
CA LEU A 61 -12.21 8.07 -4.37
C LEU A 61 -11.62 6.88 -5.14
N PHE A 62 -12.02 6.70 -6.40
CA PHE A 62 -11.53 5.59 -7.21
C PHE A 62 -10.03 5.71 -7.53
N VAL A 63 -9.54 6.93 -7.79
CA VAL A 63 -8.09 7.19 -7.91
C VAL A 63 -7.37 6.84 -6.61
N ALA A 64 -7.88 7.29 -5.45
CA ALA A 64 -7.26 7.00 -4.16
C ALA A 64 -7.17 5.49 -3.89
N LEU A 65 -8.23 4.74 -4.19
CA LEU A 65 -8.26 3.28 -4.07
C LEU A 65 -7.27 2.61 -5.03
N ALA A 66 -7.22 3.06 -6.29
CA ALA A 66 -6.32 2.50 -7.31
C ALA A 66 -4.83 2.70 -6.97
N VAL A 67 -4.48 3.84 -6.37
CA VAL A 67 -3.09 4.19 -6.05
C VAL A 67 -2.64 3.64 -4.68
N LEU A 68 -3.58 3.24 -3.82
CA LEU A 68 -3.33 2.70 -2.48
C LEU A 68 -2.18 1.68 -2.36
N PRO A 69 -2.09 0.61 -3.18
CA PRO A 69 -1.01 -0.38 -3.06
C PRO A 69 0.37 0.23 -3.30
N PHE A 70 0.48 1.21 -4.22
CA PHE A 70 1.74 1.90 -4.49
C PHE A 70 2.17 2.76 -3.30
N VAL A 71 1.24 3.49 -2.69
CA VAL A 71 1.51 4.27 -1.47
C VAL A 71 2.01 3.36 -0.36
N LEU A 72 1.36 2.21 -0.15
CA LEU A 72 1.78 1.25 0.86
C LEU A 72 3.16 0.66 0.58
N ILE A 73 3.49 0.37 -0.68
CA ILE A 73 4.83 -0.11 -1.08
C ILE A 73 5.90 0.95 -0.75
N VAL A 74 5.63 2.22 -1.05
CA VAL A 74 6.54 3.32 -0.70
C VAL A 74 6.71 3.43 0.82
N ILE A 75 5.62 3.35 1.59
CA ILE A 75 5.69 3.35 3.06
C ILE A 75 6.51 2.17 3.57
N ALA A 76 6.31 0.97 3.02
CA ALA A 76 7.07 -0.22 3.40
C ALA A 76 8.57 -0.09 3.06
N PHE A 77 8.88 0.55 1.95
CA PHE A 77 10.26 0.88 1.57
C PHE A 77 10.89 1.84 2.58
N LEU A 78 10.21 2.94 2.91
CA LEU A 78 10.67 3.92 3.91
C LEU A 78 10.84 3.32 5.31
N ARG A 79 9.98 2.36 5.69
CA ARG A 79 10.08 1.62 6.96
C ARG A 79 11.13 0.50 6.95
N GLY A 80 11.81 0.28 5.81
CA GLY A 80 12.88 -0.70 5.71
C GLY A 80 12.38 -2.16 5.75
N HIS A 81 11.13 -2.43 5.36
CA HIS A 81 10.58 -3.79 5.30
C HIS A 81 11.38 -4.71 4.35
N TYR A 82 12.16 -4.15 3.43
CA TYR A 82 13.02 -4.87 2.49
C TYR A 82 14.48 -5.00 2.97
N SER A 83 14.81 -4.53 4.18
CA SER A 83 16.18 -4.61 4.71
C SER A 83 16.56 -6.04 5.07
N SER A 84 17.67 -6.53 4.50
CA SER A 84 18.26 -7.85 4.80
C SER A 84 18.73 -7.99 6.25
N ARG A 85 19.04 -6.88 6.92
CA ARG A 85 19.43 -6.85 8.35
C ARG A 85 18.31 -7.29 9.29
N LEU A 86 17.06 -7.31 8.83
CA LEU A 86 15.98 -7.90 9.61
C LEU A 86 16.18 -9.40 9.75
N GLU A 87 16.86 -10.09 8.83
CA GLU A 87 17.00 -11.55 8.78
C GLU A 87 18.25 -12.08 9.49
N GLU A 88 19.22 -11.21 9.78
CA GLU A 88 20.43 -11.54 10.51
C GLU A 88 20.11 -12.03 11.95
N PRO A 89 20.77 -13.11 12.42
CA PRO A 89 20.56 -13.70 13.75
C PRO A 89 20.90 -12.73 14.90
#